data_AF-A0A1L3I8U7-F1
#
_entry.id   AF-A0A1L3I8U7-F1
#
_cell.length_a   1.000
_cell.length_b   1.000
_cell.length_c   1.000
_cell.angle_alpha   90.00
_cell.angle_beta   90.00
_cell.angle_gamma   90.00
#
_symmetry.space_group_name_H-M   'P 1'
#
loop_
_entity.id
_entity.type
_entity.pdbx_description
1 polymer ?
#
loop_
_entity_poly.entity_id
_entity_poly.type
_entity_poly.pdbx_seq_one_letter_code
_entity_poly.pdbx_strand_id
1 'polypeptide(L)'
;MTHLWVRAEQRPNEERVGLTPQGAKALLAAGIKVTVEESSVRAIPLQGYVDAGCDIAAENTWPDAPTDAIIFGLKELPEDGSPLPHRHIMFGHAFKGQHSGKALLERFKAGGGTLYDLEYLVDETGRRVAAFGYWAGYAGAAVTLKTWAAQQRSELCGPVGVYESKDALLTDLGAELDALNVDRPTAMVIGALGRVGTGAADLCEAMGVKVTKWDMAETASGGPFPQILAHDLFLNCIFARPGTPVFVPREALEQDRQLSAIGDVACDPDSDYNPVPVYDRATTWDAPALRVADSPLLDVMAIDNLPSMLPVESSQDYAEQLLESLMTLTDLTSGVWGRAEATFNEYRPD
;
A
#
# COMPACT_ATOMS: atom_id res chain seq x y z
N MET A 1 5.95 -32.10 5.15
CA MET A 1 6.63 -31.23 4.15
C MET A 1 5.97 -29.88 4.26
N THR A 2 6.73 -28.78 4.33
CA THR A 2 6.12 -27.44 4.40
C THR A 2 5.29 -27.17 3.16
N HIS A 3 4.06 -26.71 3.34
CA HIS A 3 3.10 -26.46 2.26
C HIS A 3 2.56 -25.03 2.38
N LEU A 4 2.87 -24.20 1.39
CA LEU A 4 2.30 -22.87 1.22
C LEU A 4 1.09 -22.95 0.27
N TRP A 5 -0.07 -22.49 0.73
CA TRP A 5 -1.30 -22.42 -0.05
C TRP A 5 -1.64 -20.95 -0.32
N VAL A 6 -1.42 -20.49 -1.55
CA VAL A 6 -1.72 -19.12 -1.97
C VAL A 6 -3.19 -19.03 -2.33
N ARG A 7 -3.99 -18.41 -1.45
CA ARG A 7 -5.43 -18.24 -1.65
C ARG A 7 -5.73 -17.14 -2.66
N ALA A 8 -6.91 -17.20 -3.29
CA ALA A 8 -7.45 -16.09 -4.04
C ALA A 8 -7.85 -14.94 -3.09
N GLU A 9 -7.74 -13.70 -3.57
CA GLU A 9 -8.21 -12.53 -2.82
C GLU A 9 -9.72 -12.37 -2.96
N GLN A 10 -10.37 -12.05 -1.84
CA GLN A 10 -11.83 -11.88 -1.76
C GLN A 10 -12.23 -10.43 -1.45
N ARG A 11 -11.26 -9.58 -1.11
CA ARG A 11 -11.51 -8.15 -0.90
C ARG A 11 -11.78 -7.47 -2.26
N PRO A 12 -12.84 -6.66 -2.39
CA PRO A 12 -13.08 -5.91 -3.62
C PRO A 12 -11.87 -5.07 -4.04
N ASN A 13 -11.57 -5.07 -5.35
CA ASN A 13 -10.47 -4.33 -5.98
C ASN A 13 -9.07 -4.72 -5.46
N GLU A 14 -8.90 -5.91 -4.88
CA GLU A 14 -7.60 -6.47 -4.53
C GLU A 14 -7.14 -7.47 -5.59
N GLU A 15 -6.39 -6.97 -6.58
CA GLU A 15 -5.86 -7.78 -7.67
C GLU A 15 -4.40 -8.22 -7.42
N ARG A 16 -3.78 -7.74 -6.33
CA ARG A 16 -2.38 -8.06 -6.01
C ARG A 16 -2.23 -9.46 -5.45
N VAL A 17 -1.00 -9.97 -5.48
CA VAL A 17 -0.60 -11.25 -4.90
C VAL A 17 0.78 -11.13 -4.27
N GLY A 18 1.00 -11.80 -3.13
CA GLY A 18 2.27 -11.74 -2.41
C GLY A 18 3.33 -12.75 -2.86
N LEU A 19 3.06 -13.54 -3.89
CA LEU A 19 3.99 -14.52 -4.47
C LEU A 19 3.96 -14.44 -5.98
N THR A 20 5.10 -14.23 -6.63
CA THR A 20 5.21 -14.30 -8.10
C THR A 20 5.46 -15.74 -8.58
N PRO A 21 5.23 -16.07 -9.87
CA PRO A 21 5.63 -17.34 -10.46
C PRO A 21 7.10 -17.70 -10.23
N GLN A 22 7.99 -16.71 -10.32
CA GLN A 22 9.42 -16.87 -10.08
C GLN A 22 9.70 -17.20 -8.61
N GLY A 23 9.04 -16.51 -7.67
CA GLY A 23 9.11 -16.82 -6.25
C GLY A 23 8.58 -18.22 -5.94
N ALA A 24 7.46 -18.61 -6.54
CA ALA A 24 6.89 -19.94 -6.38
C ALA A 24 7.84 -21.04 -6.87
N LYS A 25 8.50 -20.83 -8.02
CA LYS A 25 9.54 -21.72 -8.52
C LYS A 25 10.73 -21.84 -7.55
N ALA A 26 11.15 -20.74 -6.93
CA ALA A 26 12.22 -20.76 -5.93
C ALA A 26 11.83 -21.56 -4.68
N LEU A 27 10.60 -21.40 -4.18
CA LEU A 27 10.07 -22.17 -3.05
C LEU A 27 10.00 -23.68 -3.36
N LEU A 28 9.50 -24.05 -4.55
CA LEU A 28 9.47 -25.43 -5.02
C LEU A 28 10.88 -26.04 -5.08
N ALA A 29 11.86 -25.28 -5.59
CA ALA A 29 13.26 -25.72 -5.65
C ALA A 29 13.88 -25.92 -4.25
N ALA A 30 13.41 -25.19 -3.23
CA ALA A 30 13.79 -25.39 -1.84
C ALA A 30 13.02 -26.52 -1.12
N GLY A 31 12.17 -27.25 -1.83
CA GLY A 31 11.40 -28.37 -1.27
C GLY A 31 10.13 -27.96 -0.53
N ILE A 32 9.68 -26.71 -0.67
CA ILE A 32 8.38 -26.24 -0.16
C ILE A 32 7.32 -26.56 -1.20
N LYS A 33 6.26 -27.28 -0.80
CA LYS A 33 5.09 -27.49 -1.66
C LYS A 33 4.34 -26.17 -1.82
N VAL A 34 3.94 -25.84 -3.04
CA VAL A 34 3.15 -24.63 -3.33
C VAL A 34 1.86 -25.02 -4.04
N THR A 35 0.72 -24.67 -3.45
CA THR A 35 -0.59 -24.68 -4.12
C THR A 35 -1.01 -23.24 -4.37
N VAL A 36 -1.52 -22.97 -5.57
CA VAL A 36 -2.04 -21.65 -5.95
C VAL A 36 -3.48 -21.82 -6.39
N GLU A 37 -4.38 -21.04 -5.80
CA GLU A 37 -5.77 -21.02 -6.25
C GLU A 37 -5.90 -20.34 -7.61
N GLU A 38 -6.81 -20.86 -8.42
CA GLU A 38 -7.46 -20.09 -9.47
C GLU A 38 -8.01 -18.79 -8.86
N SER A 39 -7.87 -17.69 -9.58
CA SER A 39 -8.40 -16.40 -9.13
C SER A 39 -8.92 -15.64 -10.33
N SER A 40 -10.17 -15.20 -10.22
CA SER A 40 -10.87 -14.41 -11.24
C SER A 40 -10.40 -12.96 -11.30
N VAL A 41 -9.69 -12.48 -10.26
CA VAL A 41 -9.29 -11.08 -10.09
C VAL A 41 -7.78 -10.85 -10.04
N ARG A 42 -6.95 -11.87 -9.75
CA ARG A 42 -5.50 -11.69 -9.62
C ARG A 42 -4.86 -11.16 -10.91
N ALA A 43 -4.15 -10.06 -10.81
CA ALA A 43 -3.48 -9.40 -11.94
C ALA A 43 -2.35 -10.24 -12.55
N ILE A 44 -1.66 -11.04 -11.73
CA ILE A 44 -0.63 -11.98 -12.23
C ILE A 44 -1.30 -13.29 -12.72
N PRO A 45 -1.16 -13.65 -14.02
CA PRO A 45 -1.85 -14.80 -14.59
C PRO A 45 -1.46 -16.15 -13.97
N LEU A 46 -2.43 -17.07 -13.89
CA LEU A 46 -2.24 -18.42 -13.36
C LEU A 46 -1.17 -19.23 -14.12
N GLN A 47 -1.05 -19.05 -15.44
CA GLN A 47 -0.18 -19.86 -16.29
C GLN A 47 1.28 -19.86 -15.82
N GLY A 48 1.78 -18.72 -15.31
CA GLY A 48 3.15 -18.65 -14.78
C GLY A 48 3.37 -19.60 -13.59
N TYR A 49 2.36 -19.78 -12.73
CA TYR A 49 2.43 -20.71 -11.59
C TYR A 49 2.33 -22.16 -12.04
N VAL A 50 1.52 -22.45 -13.07
CA VAL A 50 1.47 -23.78 -13.70
C VAL A 50 2.83 -24.14 -14.28
N ASP A 51 3.44 -23.23 -15.04
CA ASP A 51 4.76 -23.42 -15.66
C ASP A 51 5.88 -23.55 -14.62
N ALA A 52 5.70 -22.94 -13.44
CA ALA A 52 6.61 -23.09 -12.29
C ALA A 52 6.50 -24.47 -11.61
N GLY A 53 5.41 -25.21 -11.83
CA GLY A 53 5.13 -26.52 -11.23
C GLY A 53 4.30 -26.47 -9.94
N CYS A 54 3.54 -25.40 -9.71
CA CYS A 54 2.61 -25.33 -8.58
C CYS A 54 1.44 -26.31 -8.76
N ASP A 55 0.92 -26.83 -7.64
CA ASP A 55 -0.40 -27.45 -7.61
C ASP A 55 -1.46 -26.36 -7.79
N ILE A 56 -2.53 -26.66 -8.51
CA ILE A 56 -3.65 -25.73 -8.71
C ILE A 56 -4.88 -26.22 -7.95
N ALA A 57 -5.52 -25.30 -7.23
CA ALA A 57 -6.79 -25.52 -6.55
C ALA A 57 -7.86 -24.57 -7.09
N ALA A 58 -9.12 -24.94 -6.93
CA ALA A 58 -10.22 -24.05 -7.30
C ALA A 58 -10.25 -22.81 -6.38
N GLU A 59 -10.77 -21.71 -6.91
CA GLU A 59 -10.90 -20.44 -6.20
C GLU A 59 -11.65 -20.59 -4.86
N ASN A 60 -11.12 -20.02 -3.79
CA ASN A 60 -11.69 -20.00 -2.43
C ASN A 60 -11.85 -21.38 -1.75
N THR A 61 -10.98 -22.34 -2.06
CA THR A 61 -11.01 -23.70 -1.46
C THR A 61 -10.03 -23.90 -0.31
N TRP A 62 -9.26 -22.87 0.06
CA TRP A 62 -8.34 -22.91 1.20
C TRP A 62 -8.94 -23.41 2.52
N PRO A 63 -10.25 -23.23 2.86
CA PRO A 63 -10.80 -23.78 4.09
C PRO A 63 -10.73 -25.32 4.15
N ASP A 64 -10.76 -25.98 2.98
CA ASP A 64 -10.65 -27.43 2.81
C ASP A 64 -9.20 -27.90 2.59
N ALA A 65 -8.22 -26.97 2.60
CA ALA A 65 -6.81 -27.31 2.48
C ALA A 65 -6.35 -28.19 3.66
N PRO A 66 -5.31 -29.04 3.46
CA PRO A 66 -4.71 -29.80 4.55
C PRO A 66 -4.42 -28.90 5.77
N THR A 67 -4.76 -29.37 6.97
CA THR A 67 -4.64 -28.55 8.20
C THR A 67 -3.21 -28.08 8.48
N ASP A 68 -2.22 -28.81 7.98
CA ASP A 68 -0.80 -28.46 8.09
C ASP A 68 -0.30 -27.51 6.97
N ALA A 69 -1.16 -27.09 6.04
CA ALA A 69 -0.86 -26.04 5.09
C ALA A 69 -0.81 -24.66 5.78
N ILE A 70 0.01 -23.77 5.23
CA ILE A 70 0.10 -22.36 5.61
C ILE A 70 -0.65 -21.58 4.54
N ILE A 71 -1.76 -20.95 4.92
CA ILE A 71 -2.60 -20.18 4.02
C ILE A 71 -2.00 -18.79 3.86
N PHE A 72 -1.70 -18.40 2.64
CA PHE A 72 -1.10 -17.11 2.32
C PHE A 72 -1.99 -16.29 1.40
N GLY A 73 -2.33 -15.09 1.85
CA GLY A 73 -2.92 -14.04 1.04
C GLY A 73 -2.45 -12.68 1.54
N LEU A 74 -2.80 -11.61 0.83
CA LEU A 74 -2.49 -10.25 1.22
C LEU A 74 -3.54 -9.72 2.19
N LYS A 75 -4.83 -9.73 1.82
CA LYS A 75 -5.86 -9.01 2.59
C LYS A 75 -6.58 -9.85 3.64
N GLU A 76 -7.50 -9.22 4.36
CA GLU A 76 -8.35 -9.85 5.35
C GLU A 76 -9.26 -10.93 4.74
N LEU A 77 -9.69 -11.89 5.57
CA LEU A 77 -10.64 -12.95 5.19
C LEU A 77 -12.09 -12.44 5.28
N PRO A 78 -13.04 -13.07 4.57
CA PRO A 78 -14.46 -12.81 4.81
C PRO A 78 -14.85 -13.01 6.28
N GLU A 79 -15.66 -12.10 6.81
CA GLU A 79 -16.18 -12.15 8.19
C GLU A 79 -17.39 -13.10 8.30
N ASP A 80 -17.15 -14.39 8.06
CA ASP A 80 -18.19 -15.44 8.14
C ASP A 80 -18.30 -16.09 9.54
N GLY A 81 -17.40 -15.73 10.46
CA GLY A 81 -17.33 -16.26 11.82
C GLY A 81 -16.78 -17.70 11.93
N SER A 82 -16.32 -18.30 10.83
CA SER A 82 -15.78 -19.66 10.84
C SER A 82 -14.47 -19.74 11.67
N PRO A 83 -14.27 -20.80 12.49
CA PRO A 83 -13.00 -21.05 13.15
C PRO A 83 -11.86 -21.19 12.14
N LEU A 84 -10.67 -20.68 12.49
CA LEU A 84 -9.48 -20.73 11.62
C LEU A 84 -8.46 -21.71 12.20
N PRO A 85 -8.39 -22.96 11.69
CA PRO A 85 -7.48 -23.98 12.21
C PRO A 85 -6.07 -23.91 11.61
N HIS A 86 -5.91 -23.25 10.45
CA HIS A 86 -4.63 -23.17 9.75
C HIS A 86 -3.71 -22.08 10.33
N ARG A 87 -2.46 -22.11 9.89
CA ARG A 87 -1.54 -20.97 10.00
C ARG A 87 -1.81 -20.04 8.82
N HIS A 88 -1.95 -18.75 9.08
CA HIS A 88 -2.22 -17.74 8.05
C HIS A 88 -1.11 -16.71 7.98
N ILE A 89 -0.69 -16.35 6.77
CA ILE A 89 0.14 -15.19 6.47
C ILE A 89 -0.77 -14.21 5.72
N MET A 90 -1.06 -13.04 6.31
CA MET A 90 -1.87 -11.98 5.69
C MET A 90 -1.79 -10.66 6.46
N PHE A 91 -2.26 -9.56 5.88
CA PHE A 91 -2.62 -8.35 6.61
C PHE A 91 -3.94 -8.59 7.34
N GLY A 92 -3.87 -8.96 8.63
CA GLY A 92 -5.05 -9.23 9.44
C GLY A 92 -5.69 -7.97 10.03
N HIS A 93 -4.93 -6.86 10.11
CA HIS A 93 -5.34 -5.60 10.73
C HIS A 93 -5.94 -5.82 12.13
N ALA A 94 -5.36 -6.76 12.88
CA ALA A 94 -5.95 -7.30 14.10
C ALA A 94 -5.44 -6.65 15.40
N PHE A 95 -4.26 -6.03 15.35
CA PHE A 95 -3.50 -5.67 16.56
C PHE A 95 -3.64 -4.21 16.99
N LYS A 96 -4.53 -3.41 16.38
CA LYS A 96 -4.79 -2.01 16.82
C LYS A 96 -6.12 -1.86 17.57
N GLY A 97 -6.74 -2.97 17.96
CA GLY A 97 -7.95 -2.99 18.79
C GLY A 97 -9.27 -2.71 18.04
N GLN A 98 -9.24 -2.69 16.71
CA GLN A 98 -10.44 -2.50 15.87
C GLN A 98 -11.44 -3.65 16.07
N HIS A 99 -12.73 -3.38 15.82
CA HIS A 99 -13.80 -4.36 16.01
C HIS A 99 -13.61 -5.62 15.14
N SER A 100 -13.34 -5.44 13.85
CA SER A 100 -13.02 -6.52 12.90
C SER A 100 -11.79 -7.31 13.32
N GLY A 101 -10.75 -6.62 13.81
CA GLY A 101 -9.54 -7.22 14.34
C GLY A 101 -9.80 -8.18 15.51
N LYS A 102 -10.62 -7.77 16.48
CA LYS A 102 -11.02 -8.62 17.60
C LYS A 102 -11.79 -9.86 17.12
N ALA A 103 -12.73 -9.68 16.19
CA ALA A 103 -13.50 -10.79 15.62
C ALA A 103 -12.59 -11.81 14.92
N LEU A 104 -11.57 -11.35 14.18
CA LEU A 104 -10.59 -12.21 13.54
C LEU A 104 -9.79 -13.04 14.56
N LEU A 105 -9.35 -12.42 15.66
CA LEU A 105 -8.57 -13.12 16.70
C LEU A 105 -9.39 -14.18 17.43
N GLU A 106 -10.68 -13.93 17.67
CA GLU A 106 -11.60 -14.95 18.22
C GLU A 106 -11.76 -16.16 17.29
N ARG A 107 -11.75 -15.96 15.97
CA ARG A 107 -11.79 -17.07 15.00
C ARG A 107 -10.53 -17.94 15.06
N PHE A 108 -9.35 -17.32 15.18
CA PHE A 108 -8.10 -18.07 15.38
C PHE A 108 -8.11 -18.83 16.70
N LYS A 109 -8.57 -18.21 17.78
CA LYS A 109 -8.71 -18.86 19.08
C LYS A 109 -9.65 -20.08 19.00
N ALA A 110 -10.80 -19.93 18.35
CA ALA A 110 -11.77 -21.01 18.20
C ALA A 110 -11.23 -22.17 17.34
N GLY A 111 -10.39 -21.88 16.33
CA GLY A 111 -9.82 -22.89 15.44
C GLY A 111 -8.49 -23.48 15.90
N GLY A 112 -7.77 -22.80 16.79
CA GLY A 112 -6.42 -23.18 17.22
C GLY A 112 -5.31 -22.80 16.23
N GLY A 113 -5.61 -21.99 15.22
CA GLY A 113 -4.65 -21.50 14.23
C GLY A 113 -3.77 -20.35 14.74
N THR A 114 -2.90 -19.87 13.86
CA THR A 114 -1.94 -18.79 14.14
C THR A 114 -1.96 -17.76 13.01
N LEU A 115 -1.91 -16.47 13.35
CA LEU A 115 -1.71 -15.39 12.39
C LEU A 115 -0.25 -14.92 12.39
N TYR A 116 0.40 -14.98 11.23
CA TYR A 116 1.66 -14.30 10.93
C TYR A 116 1.33 -13.03 10.15
N ASP A 117 1.04 -11.94 10.88
CA ASP A 117 0.56 -10.71 10.26
C ASP A 117 1.66 -10.00 9.44
N LEU A 118 1.41 -9.76 8.15
CA LEU A 118 2.34 -9.11 7.22
C LEU A 118 2.68 -7.65 7.62
N GLU A 119 1.83 -6.98 8.41
CA GLU A 119 2.11 -5.65 8.97
C GLU A 119 3.19 -5.72 10.06
N TYR A 120 3.29 -6.85 10.76
CA TYR A 120 4.17 -7.07 11.91
C TYR A 120 5.29 -8.08 11.63
N LEU A 121 5.44 -8.50 10.37
CA LEU A 121 6.56 -9.30 9.91
C LEU A 121 7.80 -8.41 9.79
N VAL A 122 8.63 -8.42 10.84
CA VAL A 122 9.79 -7.52 11.00
C VAL A 122 11.12 -8.25 11.13
N ASP A 123 12.18 -7.62 10.65
CA ASP A 123 13.56 -8.05 10.85
C ASP A 123 14.04 -7.84 12.30
N GLU A 124 15.32 -8.13 12.56
CA GLU A 124 15.92 -8.03 13.89
C GLU A 124 16.00 -6.58 14.42
N THR A 125 15.90 -5.59 13.54
CA THR A 125 15.90 -4.17 13.87
C THR A 125 14.49 -3.61 14.08
N GLY A 126 13.45 -4.44 13.91
CA GLY A 126 12.06 -4.02 13.96
C GLY A 126 11.56 -3.38 12.66
N ARG A 127 12.32 -3.44 11.58
CA ARG A 127 11.90 -2.92 10.27
C ARG A 127 11.06 -3.98 9.55
N ARG A 128 9.95 -3.56 8.95
CA ARG A 128 9.10 -4.45 8.14
C ARG A 128 9.87 -5.02 6.97
N VAL A 129 9.73 -6.33 6.73
CA VAL A 129 10.46 -7.05 5.67
C VAL A 129 9.93 -6.75 4.28
N ALA A 130 8.62 -6.46 4.16
CA ALA A 130 7.99 -6.14 2.88
C ALA A 130 6.89 -5.06 3.04
N ALA A 131 6.86 -4.12 2.10
CA ALA A 131 5.85 -3.07 2.03
C ALA A 131 5.62 -2.57 0.60
N PHE A 132 4.42 -2.06 0.32
CA PHE A 132 4.01 -1.51 -0.98
C PHE A 132 4.44 -0.04 -1.19
N GLY A 133 5.38 0.46 -0.40
CA GLY A 133 5.63 1.90 -0.28
C GLY A 133 5.99 2.59 -1.60
N TYR A 134 6.85 1.99 -2.42
CA TYR A 134 7.29 2.59 -3.68
C TYR A 134 6.11 2.87 -4.61
N TRP A 135 5.27 1.85 -4.85
CA TRP A 135 4.11 1.98 -5.74
C TRP A 135 2.97 2.80 -5.13
N ALA A 136 2.88 2.91 -3.80
CA ALA A 136 1.99 3.89 -3.17
C ALA A 136 2.40 5.33 -3.54
N GLY A 137 3.70 5.64 -3.43
CA GLY A 137 4.27 6.92 -3.85
C GLY A 137 4.04 7.21 -5.33
N TYR A 138 4.35 6.22 -6.16
CA TYR A 138 4.24 6.31 -7.61
C TYR A 138 2.79 6.60 -8.05
N ALA A 139 1.84 5.79 -7.60
CA ALA A 139 0.42 6.00 -7.89
C ALA A 139 -0.12 7.28 -7.24
N GLY A 140 0.29 7.59 -6.02
CA GLY A 140 -0.12 8.81 -5.31
C GLY A 140 0.26 10.07 -6.08
N ALA A 141 1.51 10.19 -6.51
CA ALA A 141 1.93 11.31 -7.33
C ALA A 141 1.17 11.39 -8.67
N ALA A 142 0.72 10.25 -9.23
CA ALA A 142 -0.02 10.22 -10.48
C ALA A 142 -1.43 10.78 -10.31
N VAL A 143 -2.12 10.37 -9.25
CA VAL A 143 -3.44 10.92 -8.91
C VAL A 143 -3.36 12.40 -8.53
N THR A 144 -2.31 12.81 -7.81
CA THR A 144 -2.08 14.23 -7.52
C THR A 144 -1.84 15.06 -8.79
N LEU A 145 -1.11 14.53 -9.77
CA LEU A 145 -0.96 15.18 -11.08
C LEU A 145 -2.27 15.23 -11.87
N LYS A 146 -3.08 14.18 -11.87
CA LYS A 146 -4.43 14.19 -12.45
C LYS A 146 -5.34 15.23 -11.76
N THR A 147 -5.19 15.37 -10.45
CA THR A 147 -5.89 16.40 -9.67
C THR A 147 -5.50 17.79 -10.12
N TRP A 148 -4.21 18.09 -10.19
CA TRP A 148 -3.72 19.36 -10.70
C TRP A 148 -4.13 19.61 -12.15
N ALA A 149 -4.10 18.59 -13.01
CA ALA A 149 -4.54 18.70 -14.41
C ALA A 149 -6.02 19.07 -14.53
N ALA A 150 -6.88 18.49 -13.69
CA ALA A 150 -8.29 18.85 -13.62
C ALA A 150 -8.50 20.31 -13.20
N GLN A 151 -7.68 20.83 -12.28
CA GLN A 151 -7.74 22.24 -11.89
C GLN A 151 -7.41 23.19 -13.05
N GLN A 152 -6.46 22.83 -13.91
CA GLN A 152 -6.15 23.61 -15.13
C GLN A 152 -7.35 23.69 -16.09
N ARG A 153 -8.27 22.72 -16.00
CA ARG A 153 -9.53 22.69 -16.74
C ARG A 153 -10.71 23.29 -15.96
N SER A 154 -10.48 23.84 -14.76
CA SER A 154 -11.52 24.31 -13.83
C SER A 154 -12.50 23.22 -13.40
N GLU A 155 -12.02 21.99 -13.26
CA GLU A 155 -12.78 20.78 -12.92
C GLU A 155 -12.34 20.22 -11.55
N LEU A 156 -13.09 19.21 -11.08
CA LEU A 156 -12.64 18.28 -10.05
C LEU A 156 -12.02 17.05 -10.73
N CYS A 157 -11.08 16.39 -10.06
CA CYS A 157 -10.53 15.14 -10.56
C CYS A 157 -11.65 14.09 -10.68
N GLY A 158 -11.83 13.55 -11.88
CA GLY A 158 -12.77 12.45 -12.12
C GLY A 158 -12.26 11.11 -11.56
N PRO A 159 -13.07 10.04 -11.65
CA PRO A 159 -12.69 8.72 -11.17
C PRO A 159 -11.35 8.22 -11.72
N VAL A 160 -10.60 7.50 -10.88
CA VAL A 160 -9.36 6.79 -11.27
C VAL A 160 -9.57 5.28 -11.27
N GLY A 161 -8.70 4.55 -11.96
CA GLY A 161 -8.83 3.11 -12.16
C GLY A 161 -7.47 2.40 -12.19
N VAL A 162 -7.54 1.08 -12.30
CA VAL A 162 -6.37 0.21 -12.40
C VAL A 162 -5.74 0.37 -13.78
N TYR A 163 -4.41 0.41 -13.83
CA TYR A 163 -3.65 0.36 -15.07
C TYR A 163 -3.04 -1.03 -15.26
N GLU A 164 -3.02 -1.49 -16.51
CA GLU A 164 -2.41 -2.78 -16.88
C GLU A 164 -0.89 -2.80 -16.65
N SER A 165 -0.25 -1.63 -16.69
CA SER A 165 1.19 -1.46 -16.48
C SER A 165 1.55 -0.02 -16.15
N LYS A 166 2.75 0.15 -15.59
CA LYS A 166 3.43 1.44 -15.42
C LYS A 166 3.47 2.24 -16.73
N ASP A 167 3.80 1.60 -17.85
CA ASP A 167 3.95 2.29 -19.13
C ASP A 167 2.60 2.81 -19.66
N ALA A 168 1.51 2.06 -19.43
CA ALA A 168 0.16 2.50 -19.74
C ALA A 168 -0.24 3.73 -18.89
N LEU A 169 0.08 3.71 -17.58
CA LEU A 169 -0.13 4.87 -16.70
C LEU A 169 0.63 6.10 -17.20
N LEU A 170 1.93 5.96 -17.51
CA LEU A 170 2.76 7.08 -17.97
C LEU A 170 2.30 7.64 -19.31
N THR A 171 1.85 6.77 -20.22
CA THR A 171 1.33 7.18 -21.53
C THR A 171 0.05 8.00 -21.37
N ASP A 172 -0.90 7.51 -20.58
CA ASP A 172 -2.17 8.20 -20.33
C ASP A 172 -1.96 9.54 -19.60
N LEU A 173 -1.21 9.52 -18.50
CA LEU A 173 -0.93 10.72 -17.72
C LEU A 173 -0.12 11.75 -18.52
N GLY A 174 0.87 11.30 -19.28
CA GLY A 174 1.68 12.16 -20.14
C GLY A 174 0.83 12.87 -21.20
N ALA A 175 -0.05 12.12 -21.88
CA ALA A 175 -0.97 12.67 -22.87
C ALA A 175 -1.94 13.69 -22.25
N GLU A 176 -2.48 13.41 -21.06
CA GLU A 176 -3.34 14.33 -20.33
C GLU A 176 -2.62 15.65 -20.00
N LEU A 177 -1.40 15.56 -19.47
CA LEU A 177 -0.61 16.74 -19.10
C LEU A 177 -0.16 17.54 -20.33
N ASP A 178 0.20 16.89 -21.43
CA ASP A 178 0.56 17.56 -22.69
C ASP A 178 -0.61 18.32 -23.31
N ALA A 179 -1.83 17.76 -23.23
CA ALA A 179 -3.03 18.39 -23.77
C ALA A 179 -3.39 19.72 -23.09
N LEU A 180 -2.90 19.98 -21.87
CA LEU A 180 -3.12 21.24 -21.16
C LEU A 180 -2.40 22.42 -21.82
N ASN A 181 -1.31 22.17 -22.57
CA ASN A 181 -0.48 23.19 -23.21
C ASN A 181 -0.03 24.31 -22.24
N VAL A 182 0.35 23.91 -21.02
CA VAL A 182 0.96 24.75 -19.98
C VAL A 182 2.25 24.10 -19.48
N ASP A 183 3.10 24.88 -18.79
CA ASP A 183 4.30 24.34 -18.18
C ASP A 183 3.96 23.28 -17.12
N ARG A 184 4.85 22.29 -16.96
CA ARG A 184 4.73 21.30 -15.90
C ARG A 184 4.81 21.98 -14.52
N PRO A 185 4.05 21.48 -13.53
CA PRO A 185 4.12 22.01 -12.18
C PRO A 185 5.48 21.74 -11.53
N THR A 186 5.72 22.39 -10.41
CA THR A 186 6.79 22.07 -9.46
C THR A 186 6.22 21.24 -8.29
N ALA A 187 7.00 20.30 -7.78
CA ALA A 187 6.58 19.42 -6.69
C ALA A 187 7.55 19.44 -5.52
N MET A 188 7.03 19.46 -4.30
CA MET A 188 7.77 19.16 -3.09
C MET A 188 7.40 17.77 -2.59
N VAL A 189 8.40 16.91 -2.36
CA VAL A 189 8.23 15.58 -1.75
C VAL A 189 8.90 15.60 -0.39
N ILE A 190 8.13 15.40 0.69
CA ILE A 190 8.68 15.23 2.04
C ILE A 190 8.63 13.76 2.43
N GLY A 191 9.75 13.24 2.95
CA GLY A 191 9.99 11.80 3.14
C GLY A 191 10.62 11.15 1.91
N ALA A 192 11.40 11.94 1.16
CA ALA A 192 11.96 11.57 -0.14
C ALA A 192 12.95 10.39 -0.09
N LEU A 193 13.59 10.13 1.05
CA LEU A 193 14.53 9.01 1.22
C LEU A 193 13.82 7.69 1.52
N GLY A 194 12.53 7.74 1.89
CA GLY A 194 11.69 6.56 2.07
C GLY A 194 11.21 5.97 0.74
N ARG A 195 10.75 4.71 0.75
CA ARG A 195 10.22 4.03 -0.45
C ARG A 195 9.09 4.85 -1.11
N VAL A 196 8.16 5.37 -0.29
CA VAL A 196 7.03 6.19 -0.77
C VAL A 196 7.53 7.46 -1.45
N GLY A 197 8.41 8.23 -0.80
CA GLY A 197 8.96 9.44 -1.40
C GLY A 197 9.80 9.19 -2.65
N THR A 198 10.54 8.07 -2.70
CA THR A 198 11.28 7.67 -3.90
C THR A 198 10.32 7.42 -5.06
N GLY A 199 9.27 6.62 -4.86
CA GLY A 199 8.29 6.35 -5.92
C GLY A 199 7.54 7.60 -6.39
N ALA A 200 7.18 8.48 -5.46
CA ALA A 200 6.54 9.77 -5.76
C ALA A 200 7.45 10.67 -6.61
N ALA A 201 8.72 10.80 -6.21
CA ALA A 201 9.71 11.57 -6.94
C ALA A 201 9.99 10.99 -8.35
N ASP A 202 10.13 9.67 -8.46
CA ASP A 202 10.40 8.99 -9.73
C ASP A 202 9.27 9.19 -10.75
N LEU A 203 8.01 9.15 -10.31
CA LEU A 203 6.89 9.46 -11.20
C LEU A 203 6.92 10.93 -11.62
N CYS A 204 7.09 11.87 -10.68
CA CYS A 204 7.18 13.28 -11.02
C CYS A 204 8.29 13.54 -12.05
N GLU A 205 9.49 12.99 -11.85
CA GLU A 205 10.61 13.09 -12.79
C GLU A 205 10.28 12.46 -14.15
N ALA A 206 9.63 11.30 -14.18
CA ALA A 206 9.17 10.66 -15.42
C ALA A 206 8.15 11.52 -16.20
N MET A 207 7.37 12.37 -15.51
CA MET A 207 6.42 13.32 -16.10
C MET A 207 7.00 14.70 -16.41
N GLY A 208 8.31 14.89 -16.19
CA GLY A 208 9.01 16.17 -16.41
C GLY A 208 8.72 17.24 -15.35
N VAL A 209 8.19 16.85 -14.19
CA VAL A 209 7.93 17.73 -13.05
C VAL A 209 9.22 17.97 -12.28
N LYS A 210 9.53 19.22 -11.94
CA LYS A 210 10.71 19.56 -11.13
C LYS A 210 10.43 19.23 -9.66
N VAL A 211 11.27 18.40 -9.05
CA VAL A 211 11.06 17.90 -7.68
C VAL A 211 12.08 18.49 -6.69
N THR A 212 11.57 19.09 -5.61
CA THR A 212 12.32 19.37 -4.39
C THR A 212 12.13 18.21 -3.42
N LYS A 213 13.23 17.51 -3.09
CA LYS A 213 13.24 16.31 -2.23
C LYS A 213 13.70 16.69 -0.83
N TRP A 214 12.83 16.54 0.17
CA TRP A 214 13.10 16.83 1.57
C TRP A 214 12.91 15.57 2.43
N ASP A 215 13.67 15.51 3.53
CA ASP A 215 13.55 14.48 4.54
C ASP A 215 13.80 15.07 5.94
N MET A 216 14.13 14.22 6.92
CA MET A 216 14.28 14.59 8.33
C MET A 216 15.20 15.81 8.55
N ALA A 217 16.26 15.95 7.75
CA ALA A 217 17.22 17.05 7.89
C ALA A 217 16.57 18.42 7.61
N GLU A 218 15.74 18.50 6.58
CA GLU A 218 15.07 19.74 6.18
C GLU A 218 13.83 20.03 7.05
N THR A 219 13.16 18.98 7.55
CA THR A 219 11.98 19.14 8.42
C THR A 219 12.30 19.34 9.90
N ALA A 220 13.58 19.30 10.30
CA ALA A 220 14.03 19.34 11.69
C ALA A 220 13.64 20.62 12.45
N SER A 221 13.32 21.71 11.74
CA SER A 221 12.88 22.97 12.36
C SER A 221 11.49 22.89 13.02
N GLY A 222 10.70 21.86 12.70
CA GLY A 222 9.34 21.68 13.22
C GLY A 222 8.27 22.55 12.55
N GLY A 223 8.64 23.33 11.53
CA GLY A 223 7.74 24.19 10.76
C GLY A 223 7.61 25.62 11.33
N PRO A 224 6.85 26.50 10.65
CA PRO A 224 6.18 26.28 9.37
C PRO A 224 7.18 26.13 8.20
N PHE A 225 6.72 25.55 7.10
CA PHE A 225 7.53 25.30 5.91
C PHE A 225 6.98 26.10 4.72
N PRO A 226 7.29 27.41 4.61
CA PRO A 226 6.77 28.25 3.52
C PRO A 226 7.17 27.75 2.13
N GLN A 227 8.24 26.97 2.02
CA GLN A 227 8.66 26.32 0.79
C GLN A 227 7.57 25.40 0.22
N ILE A 228 6.74 24.77 1.07
CA ILE A 228 5.63 23.93 0.63
C ILE A 228 4.60 24.77 -0.14
N LEU A 229 4.27 25.98 0.35
CA LEU A 229 3.29 26.87 -0.28
C LEU A 229 3.80 27.50 -1.59
N ALA A 230 5.12 27.45 -1.81
CA ALA A 230 5.80 27.98 -2.99
C ALA A 230 5.99 26.94 -4.12
N HIS A 231 5.47 25.71 -3.97
CA HIS A 231 5.39 24.71 -5.03
C HIS A 231 3.94 24.54 -5.45
N ASP A 232 3.69 24.11 -6.69
CA ASP A 232 2.34 23.82 -7.17
C ASP A 232 1.76 22.56 -6.50
N LEU A 233 2.62 21.56 -6.26
CA LEU A 233 2.28 20.27 -5.68
C LEU A 233 3.05 20.03 -4.38
N PHE A 234 2.38 19.41 -3.42
CA PHE A 234 3.01 18.84 -2.23
C PHE A 234 2.64 17.35 -2.08
N LEU A 235 3.65 16.51 -1.91
CA LEU A 235 3.51 15.07 -1.72
C LEU A 235 4.04 14.70 -0.33
N ASN A 236 3.13 14.44 0.61
CA ASN A 236 3.49 13.90 1.92
C ASN A 236 3.70 12.39 1.83
N CYS A 237 4.92 11.95 2.13
CA CYS A 237 5.31 10.54 2.14
C CYS A 237 5.71 10.06 3.55
N ILE A 238 5.41 10.86 4.58
CA ILE A 238 5.70 10.54 5.99
C ILE A 238 4.42 10.08 6.68
N PHE A 239 4.49 8.89 7.27
CA PHE A 239 3.45 8.38 8.16
C PHE A 239 3.45 9.14 9.49
N ALA A 240 2.27 9.64 9.89
CA ALA A 240 2.04 10.39 11.11
C ALA A 240 2.42 9.60 12.37
N ARG A 241 3.23 10.21 13.24
CA ARG A 241 3.64 9.66 14.54
C ARG A 241 3.73 10.79 15.57
N PRO A 242 3.76 10.50 16.89
CA PRO A 242 4.05 11.50 17.89
C PRO A 242 5.34 12.27 17.54
N GLY A 243 5.24 13.59 17.41
CA GLY A 243 6.35 14.48 17.05
C GLY A 243 6.54 14.74 15.55
N THR A 244 5.71 14.16 14.67
CA THR A 244 5.70 14.52 13.24
C THR A 244 5.34 16.01 13.09
N PRO A 245 6.14 16.82 12.37
CA PRO A 245 5.81 18.21 12.11
C PRO A 245 4.51 18.37 11.31
N VAL A 246 3.78 19.45 11.57
CA VAL A 246 2.67 19.86 10.69
C VAL A 246 3.26 20.53 9.45
N PHE A 247 3.10 19.88 8.30
CA PHE A 247 3.60 20.36 7.02
C PHE A 247 2.70 21.46 6.44
N VAL A 248 1.39 21.21 6.40
CA VAL A 248 0.40 22.17 5.86
C VAL A 248 -0.65 22.46 6.93
N PRO A 249 -0.48 23.51 7.74
CA PRO A 249 -1.42 23.83 8.82
C PRO A 249 -2.72 24.43 8.23
N ARG A 250 -3.81 24.47 9.01
CA ARG A 250 -5.12 24.97 8.55
C ARG A 250 -5.07 26.40 8.04
N GLU A 251 -4.22 27.23 8.64
CA GLU A 251 -3.99 28.62 8.26
C GLU A 251 -3.44 28.75 6.82
N ALA A 252 -2.90 27.68 6.22
CA ALA A 252 -2.47 27.68 4.83
C ALA A 252 -3.64 27.88 3.85
N LEU A 253 -4.87 27.54 4.24
CA LEU A 253 -6.07 27.72 3.42
C LEU A 253 -6.38 29.20 3.15
N GLU A 254 -5.95 30.09 4.04
CA GLU A 254 -6.19 31.54 3.95
C GLU A 254 -4.97 32.32 3.43
N GLN A 255 -3.83 31.66 3.23
CA GLN A 255 -2.59 32.28 2.77
C GLN A 255 -2.52 32.40 1.25
N ASP A 256 -1.79 33.41 0.77
CA ASP A 256 -1.37 33.46 -0.63
C ASP A 256 -0.40 32.30 -0.90
N ARG A 257 -0.67 31.53 -1.97
CA ARG A 257 0.01 30.25 -2.25
C ARG A 257 0.02 29.95 -3.74
N GLN A 258 1.09 29.30 -4.17
CA GLN A 258 1.15 28.59 -5.46
C GLN A 258 0.60 27.17 -5.33
N LEU A 259 0.71 26.59 -4.13
CA LEU A 259 0.22 25.26 -3.81
C LEU A 259 -1.27 25.13 -4.12
N SER A 260 -1.58 24.19 -5.00
CA SER A 260 -2.94 23.95 -5.49
C SER A 260 -3.37 22.49 -5.39
N ALA A 261 -2.43 21.53 -5.33
CA ALA A 261 -2.76 20.14 -5.06
C ALA A 261 -1.82 19.49 -4.05
N ILE A 262 -2.39 18.73 -3.11
CA ILE A 262 -1.65 17.93 -2.14
C ILE A 262 -1.95 16.45 -2.39
N GLY A 263 -0.91 15.62 -2.45
CA GLY A 263 -1.03 14.18 -2.30
C GLY A 263 -0.54 13.75 -0.93
N ASP A 264 -1.47 13.45 -0.03
CA ASP A 264 -1.14 12.82 1.23
C ASP A 264 -1.12 11.30 1.05
N VAL A 265 0.02 10.77 0.59
CA VAL A 265 0.18 9.35 0.22
C VAL A 265 0.20 8.44 1.44
N ALA A 266 0.65 8.97 2.58
CA ALA A 266 0.67 8.28 3.86
C ALA A 266 -0.53 8.67 4.74
N CYS A 267 -1.67 9.00 4.11
CA CYS A 267 -2.83 9.54 4.78
C CYS A 267 -3.31 8.67 5.94
N ASP A 268 -3.59 9.34 7.05
CA ASP A 268 -4.29 8.77 8.21
C ASP A 268 -5.14 9.92 8.81
N PRO A 269 -6.32 10.20 8.23
CA PRO A 269 -7.13 11.35 8.61
C PRO A 269 -7.62 11.27 10.07
N ASP A 270 -7.69 10.07 10.63
CA ASP A 270 -8.10 9.82 12.02
C ASP A 270 -6.95 10.01 13.02
N SER A 271 -5.73 10.28 12.55
CA SER A 271 -4.54 10.46 13.38
C SER A 271 -4.53 11.84 14.08
N ASP A 272 -4.30 11.84 15.39
CA ASP A 272 -4.02 13.06 16.17
C ASP A 272 -2.74 13.79 15.70
N TYR A 273 -1.92 13.13 14.88
CA TYR A 273 -0.64 13.64 14.38
C TYR A 273 -0.64 13.90 12.88
N ASN A 274 -1.81 14.07 12.27
CA ASN A 274 -1.94 14.32 10.84
C ASN A 274 -1.07 15.54 10.42
N PRO A 275 -0.06 15.36 9.55
CA PRO A 275 0.83 16.43 9.12
C PRO A 275 0.17 17.42 8.14
N VAL A 276 -1.01 17.07 7.60
CA VAL A 276 -1.78 17.85 6.62
C VAL A 276 -3.22 18.00 7.14
N PRO A 277 -3.45 18.71 8.27
CA PRO A 277 -4.76 18.81 8.92
C PRO A 277 -5.77 19.73 8.18
N VAL A 278 -5.73 19.78 6.85
CA VAL A 278 -6.64 20.58 6.00
C VAL A 278 -7.81 19.78 5.44
N TYR A 279 -7.84 18.46 5.65
CA TYR A 279 -8.91 17.54 5.23
C TYR A 279 -9.33 16.63 6.40
N ASP A 280 -10.46 15.93 6.26
CA ASP A 280 -11.13 15.20 7.36
C ASP A 280 -11.46 13.73 7.05
N ARG A 281 -11.16 13.24 5.85
CA ARG A 281 -11.47 11.87 5.43
C ARG A 281 -10.60 11.42 4.25
N ALA A 282 -10.40 10.12 4.12
CA ALA A 282 -9.78 9.54 2.94
C ALA A 282 -10.64 9.79 1.69
N THR A 283 -9.98 10.03 0.55
CA THR A 283 -10.63 10.10 -0.77
C THR A 283 -10.80 8.70 -1.36
N THR A 284 -11.65 8.55 -2.38
CA THR A 284 -11.96 7.24 -2.99
C THR A 284 -11.53 7.20 -4.45
N TRP A 285 -11.62 6.04 -5.08
CA TRP A 285 -11.33 5.91 -6.51
C TRP A 285 -12.33 6.68 -7.38
N ASP A 286 -13.60 6.74 -6.98
CA ASP A 286 -14.64 7.49 -7.69
C ASP A 286 -14.54 9.02 -7.48
N ALA A 287 -14.01 9.44 -6.32
CA ALA A 287 -13.80 10.83 -5.95
C ALA A 287 -12.39 10.99 -5.36
N PRO A 288 -11.34 11.01 -6.20
CA PRO A 288 -9.94 10.89 -5.78
C PRO A 288 -9.35 12.14 -5.15
N ALA A 289 -10.06 13.26 -5.21
CA ALA A 289 -9.62 14.51 -4.62
C ALA A 289 -10.76 15.24 -3.91
N LEU A 290 -10.44 15.94 -2.83
CA LEU A 290 -11.33 16.81 -2.09
C LEU A 290 -10.89 18.26 -2.25
N ARG A 291 -11.81 19.15 -2.67
CA ARG A 291 -11.57 20.60 -2.60
C ARG A 291 -11.67 21.08 -1.17
N VAL A 292 -10.58 21.63 -0.65
CA VAL A 292 -10.48 22.17 0.71
C VAL A 292 -10.41 23.69 0.75
N ALA A 293 -10.15 24.34 -0.40
CA ALA A 293 -10.31 25.79 -0.58
C ALA A 293 -10.60 26.16 -2.05
N ASP A 294 -11.41 27.21 -2.26
CA ASP A 294 -11.79 27.68 -3.60
C ASP A 294 -10.89 28.79 -4.15
N SER A 295 -10.32 29.64 -3.29
CA SER A 295 -9.50 30.78 -3.69
C SER A 295 -8.49 31.20 -2.61
N PRO A 296 -7.17 31.07 -2.85
CA PRO A 296 -6.57 30.25 -3.90
C PRO A 296 -7.08 28.80 -3.85
N LEU A 297 -7.20 28.13 -4.99
CA LEU A 297 -7.75 26.77 -5.03
C LEU A 297 -6.78 25.78 -4.34
N LEU A 298 -7.31 24.83 -3.57
CA LEU A 298 -6.54 23.72 -3.02
C LEU A 298 -7.35 22.42 -3.00
N ASP A 299 -6.81 21.37 -3.59
CA ASP A 299 -7.32 20.00 -3.51
C ASP A 299 -6.38 19.07 -2.76
N VAL A 300 -6.96 18.06 -2.11
CA VAL A 300 -6.21 16.99 -1.42
C VAL A 300 -6.62 15.62 -1.96
N MET A 301 -5.63 14.84 -2.40
CA MET A 301 -5.73 13.41 -2.64
C MET A 301 -5.21 12.66 -1.41
N ALA A 302 -6.00 11.73 -0.90
CA ALA A 302 -5.72 10.92 0.29
C ALA A 302 -6.35 9.52 0.15
N ILE A 303 -6.04 8.80 -0.94
CA ILE A 303 -6.49 7.42 -1.17
C ILE A 303 -5.60 6.47 -0.35
N ASP A 304 -6.20 5.56 0.42
CA ASP A 304 -5.50 4.70 1.38
C ASP A 304 -4.93 3.38 0.79
N ASN A 305 -5.27 3.06 -0.46
CA ASN A 305 -4.91 1.81 -1.12
C ASN A 305 -4.29 2.01 -2.52
N LEU A 306 -3.58 3.13 -2.70
CA LEU A 306 -2.91 3.56 -3.94
C LEU A 306 -2.11 2.48 -4.70
N PRO A 307 -1.36 1.55 -4.07
CA PRO A 307 -0.64 0.52 -4.82
C PRO A 307 -1.54 -0.36 -5.69
N SER A 308 -2.83 -0.44 -5.38
CA SER A 308 -3.78 -1.23 -6.17
C SER A 308 -4.00 -0.65 -7.58
N MET A 309 -3.51 0.57 -7.87
CA MET A 309 -3.54 1.18 -9.22
C MET A 309 -2.58 0.50 -10.19
N LEU A 310 -1.51 -0.09 -9.66
CA LEU A 310 -0.48 -0.83 -10.41
C LEU A 310 -0.29 -2.20 -9.75
N PRO A 311 -1.28 -3.11 -9.86
CA PRO A 311 -1.30 -4.32 -9.06
C PRO A 311 -0.20 -5.31 -9.47
N VAL A 312 0.18 -5.35 -10.75
CA VAL A 312 1.26 -6.23 -11.23
C VAL A 312 2.59 -5.80 -10.62
N GLU A 313 2.98 -4.54 -10.79
CA GLU A 313 4.26 -4.04 -10.30
C GLU A 313 4.32 -4.01 -8.78
N SER A 314 3.21 -3.65 -8.12
CA SER A 314 3.08 -3.71 -6.66
C SER A 314 3.26 -5.14 -6.13
N SER A 315 2.71 -6.13 -6.83
CA SER A 315 2.86 -7.53 -6.46
C SER A 315 4.29 -8.01 -6.66
N GLN A 316 4.92 -7.66 -7.78
CA GLN A 316 6.30 -8.04 -8.08
C GLN A 316 7.28 -7.49 -7.04
N ASP A 317 7.23 -6.18 -6.77
CA ASP A 317 8.10 -5.52 -5.78
C ASP A 317 7.85 -6.06 -4.36
N TYR A 318 6.59 -6.26 -3.98
CA TYR A 318 6.26 -6.79 -2.65
C TYR A 318 6.70 -8.25 -2.48
N ALA A 319 6.43 -9.10 -3.48
CA ALA A 319 6.81 -10.51 -3.46
C ALA A 319 8.32 -10.69 -3.47
N GLU A 320 9.07 -9.86 -4.18
CA GLU A 320 10.53 -9.88 -4.17
C GLU A 320 11.10 -9.60 -2.78
N GLN A 321 10.58 -8.56 -2.10
CA GLN A 321 10.95 -8.25 -0.71
C GLN A 321 10.60 -9.39 0.25
N LEU A 322 9.44 -10.01 0.08
CA LEU A 322 8.94 -11.04 0.99
C LEU A 322 9.60 -12.42 0.76
N LEU A 323 10.16 -12.66 -0.44
CA LEU A 323 10.65 -13.97 -0.85
C LEU A 323 11.69 -14.53 0.13
N GLU A 324 12.64 -13.73 0.59
CA GLU A 324 13.66 -14.18 1.56
C GLU A 324 13.03 -14.75 2.84
N SER A 325 11.94 -14.14 3.31
CA SER A 325 11.20 -14.64 4.48
C SER A 325 10.42 -15.93 4.13
N LEU A 326 9.79 -16.00 2.95
CA LEU A 326 9.07 -17.21 2.53
C LEU A 326 10.00 -18.42 2.36
N MET A 327 11.25 -18.21 1.98
CA MET A 327 12.25 -19.27 1.89
C MET A 327 12.58 -19.91 3.25
N THR A 328 12.23 -19.27 4.37
CA THR A 328 12.47 -19.79 5.72
C THR A 328 11.25 -20.48 6.36
N LEU A 329 10.15 -20.68 5.63
CA LEU A 329 8.91 -21.31 6.14
C LEU A 329 9.08 -22.74 6.68
N THR A 330 10.23 -23.39 6.44
CA THR A 330 10.58 -24.68 7.05
C THR A 330 10.87 -24.58 8.55
N ASP A 331 11.14 -23.37 9.07
CA ASP A 331 11.29 -23.10 10.51
C ASP A 331 10.48 -21.85 10.89
N LEU A 332 9.25 -22.08 11.36
CA LEU A 332 8.37 -21.01 11.83
C LEU A 332 8.65 -20.55 13.27
N THR A 333 9.53 -21.26 13.99
CA THR A 333 9.77 -20.99 15.41
C THR A 333 10.88 -19.98 15.67
N SER A 334 11.58 -19.56 14.61
CA SER A 334 12.71 -18.64 14.69
C SER A 334 12.57 -17.45 13.73
N GLY A 335 13.52 -16.53 13.80
CA GLY A 335 13.62 -15.40 12.88
C GLY A 335 12.36 -14.53 12.84
N VAL A 336 11.97 -14.15 11.61
CA VAL A 336 10.80 -13.29 11.35
C VAL A 336 9.49 -13.95 11.79
N TRP A 337 9.38 -15.27 11.62
CA TRP A 337 8.16 -16.03 11.91
C TRP A 337 7.94 -16.19 13.41
N GLY A 338 8.99 -16.53 14.16
CA GLY A 338 8.91 -16.62 15.63
C GLY A 338 8.57 -15.28 16.28
N ARG A 339 9.09 -14.16 15.76
CA ARG A 339 8.69 -12.81 16.21
C ARG A 339 7.23 -12.51 15.90
N ALA A 340 6.76 -12.80 14.68
CA ALA A 340 5.38 -12.58 14.29
C ALA A 340 4.40 -13.44 15.12
N GLU A 341 4.75 -14.70 15.43
CA GLU A 341 3.97 -15.54 16.34
C GLU A 341 3.95 -15.00 17.77
N ALA A 342 5.08 -14.50 18.28
CA ALA A 342 5.13 -13.86 19.59
C ALA A 342 4.19 -12.64 19.65
N THR A 343 4.17 -11.80 18.61
CA THR A 343 3.22 -10.70 18.49
C THR A 343 1.78 -11.22 18.46
N PHE A 344 1.45 -12.22 17.65
CA PHE A 344 0.10 -12.79 17.65
C PHE A 344 -0.34 -13.28 19.03
N ASN A 345 0.54 -13.96 19.76
CA ASN A 345 0.25 -14.46 21.10
C ASN A 345 0.03 -13.34 22.14
N GLU A 346 0.61 -12.16 21.95
CA GLU A 346 0.36 -10.98 22.79
C GLU A 346 -1.08 -10.46 22.64
N TYR A 347 -1.63 -10.53 21.43
CA TYR A 347 -2.97 -10.00 21.11
C TYR A 347 -4.07 -11.06 21.13
N ARG A 348 -3.72 -12.35 21.11
CA ARG A 348 -4.71 -13.44 21.11
C ARG A 348 -5.53 -13.40 22.42
N PRO A 349 -6.88 -13.47 22.35
CA PRO A 349 -7.73 -13.51 23.53
C PRO A 349 -7.45 -14.74 24.41
N ASP A 350 -7.53 -14.56 25.73
CA ASP A 350 -7.27 -15.58 26.77
C ASP A 350 -8.14 -16.83 26.66
#